data_AF-A0A6N6SAY1-F1
#
_entry.id   AF-A0A6N6SAY1-F1
#
_cell.length_a   1.000
_cell.length_b   1.000
_cell.length_c   1.000
_cell.angle_alpha   90.00
_cell.angle_beta   90.00
_cell.angle_gamma   90.00
#
_symmetry.space_group_name_H-M   'P 1'
#
loop_
_entity.id
_entity.type
_entity.pdbx_description
1 polymer ?
#
loop_
_entity_poly.entity_id
_entity_poly.type
_entity_poly.pdbx_seq_one_letter_code
_entity_poly.pdbx_strand_id
1 'polypeptide(L)'
;MSGPNKFFDDMSKLMTSAMGVAQGARTEAETAMKSWMDRWLADRDFVTREEFEAVRAMAQKAREENEALKARIAALEAVGTMASTGRGGKSKD
;
A
#
# COMPACT_ATOMS: atom_id res chain seq x y z
N MET A 1 0.95 68.20 24.59
CA MET A 1 -0.16 67.36 24.08
C MET A 1 0.39 65.98 23.79
N SER A 2 0.31 65.05 24.74
CA SER A 2 0.81 63.68 24.60
C SER A 2 -0.40 62.76 24.53
N GLY A 3 -0.75 62.34 23.31
CA GLY A 3 -1.98 61.58 23.05
C GLY A 3 -1.84 60.08 23.34
N PRO A 4 -2.97 59.38 23.56
CA PRO A 4 -3.06 57.93 23.83
C PRO A 4 -2.62 57.01 22.66
N ASN A 5 -1.89 57.53 21.68
CA ASN A 5 -1.61 56.88 20.39
C ASN A 5 -0.35 56.01 20.35
N LYS A 6 0.55 56.07 21.34
CA LYS A 6 1.83 55.32 21.28
C LYS A 6 1.67 53.81 21.41
N PHE A 7 0.79 53.34 22.30
CA PHE A 7 0.57 51.90 22.48
C PHE A 7 -0.09 51.25 21.26
N PHE A 8 -1.03 51.95 20.63
CA PHE A 8 -1.65 51.52 19.37
C PHE A 8 -0.66 51.54 18.19
N ASP A 9 0.25 52.50 18.15
CA ASP A 9 1.29 52.59 17.11
C ASP A 9 2.38 51.51 17.25
N ASP A 10 2.75 51.16 18.48
CA ASP A 10 3.67 50.05 18.72
C ASP A 10 3.00 48.69 18.41
N MET A 11 1.70 48.55 18.73
CA MET A 11 0.94 47.34 18.38
C MET A 11 0.72 47.20 16.86
N SER A 12 0.50 48.29 16.12
CA SER A 12 0.36 48.24 14.66
C SER A 12 1.70 47.92 13.98
N LYS A 13 2.82 48.43 14.50
CA LYS A 13 4.17 48.04 14.05
C LYS A 13 4.44 46.58 14.34
N LEU A 14 4.13 46.09 15.54
CA LEU A 14 4.28 44.68 15.89
C LEU A 14 3.38 43.78 15.03
N MET A 15 2.14 44.17 14.75
CA MET A 15 1.27 43.42 13.83
C MET A 15 1.81 43.40 12.40
N THR A 16 2.35 44.51 11.91
CA THR A 16 2.91 44.59 10.55
C THR A 16 4.18 43.76 10.44
N SER A 17 5.08 43.86 11.42
CA SER A 17 6.28 43.02 11.52
C SER A 17 5.92 41.53 11.69
N ALA A 18 4.93 41.21 12.50
CA ALA A 18 4.44 39.84 12.70
C ALA A 18 3.78 39.28 11.45
N MET A 19 3.01 40.08 10.69
CA MET A 19 2.47 39.65 9.40
C MET A 19 3.57 39.35 8.38
N GLY A 20 4.64 40.16 8.33
CA GLY A 20 5.79 39.90 7.46
C GLY A 20 6.52 38.59 7.82
N VAL A 21 6.74 38.33 9.12
CA VAL A 21 7.34 37.07 9.60
C VAL A 21 6.41 35.88 9.37
N ALA A 22 5.11 36.03 9.62
CA ALA A 22 4.12 34.97 9.42
C ALA A 22 3.99 34.59 7.93
N GLN A 23 4.09 35.57 7.03
CA GLN A 23 4.06 35.31 5.59
C GLN A 23 5.33 34.59 5.11
N GLY A 24 6.52 35.00 5.59
CA GLY A 24 7.78 34.30 5.30
C GLY A 24 7.81 32.89 5.88
N ALA A 25 7.44 32.74 7.16
CA ALA A 25 7.34 31.45 7.84
C ALA A 25 6.32 30.51 7.18
N ARG A 26 5.21 31.05 6.65
CA ARG A 26 4.23 30.27 5.88
C ARG A 26 4.84 29.72 4.59
N THR A 27 5.58 30.54 3.83
CA THR A 27 6.22 30.08 2.59
C THR A 27 7.28 29.01 2.87
N GLU A 28 8.07 29.18 3.93
CA GLU A 28 9.06 28.20 4.37
C GLU A 28 8.40 26.91 4.87
N ALA A 29 7.32 27.01 5.66
CA ALA A 29 6.55 25.87 6.14
C ALA A 29 5.89 25.11 4.97
N GLU A 30 5.31 25.80 3.99
CA GLU A 30 4.73 25.18 2.80
C GLU A 30 5.80 24.43 1.98
N THR A 31 7.01 24.98 1.88
CA THR A 31 8.13 24.35 1.17
C THR A 31 8.66 23.12 1.91
N ALA A 32 8.86 23.23 3.23
CA ALA A 32 9.28 22.12 4.06
C ALA A 32 8.23 21.00 4.09
N MET A 33 6.93 21.35 4.16
CA MET A 33 5.83 20.41 4.14
C MET A 33 5.75 19.65 2.81
N LYS A 34 5.92 20.34 1.67
CA LYS A 34 5.98 19.68 0.36
C LYS A 34 7.15 18.71 0.27
N SER A 35 8.35 19.14 0.65
CA SER A 35 9.53 18.28 0.64
C SER A 35 9.37 17.06 1.55
N TRP A 36 8.78 17.24 2.74
CA TRP A 36 8.46 16.13 3.63
C TRP A 36 7.42 15.17 3.03
N MET A 37 6.37 15.69 2.38
CA MET A 37 5.34 14.89 1.74
C MET A 37 5.86 14.11 0.53
N ASP A 38 6.72 14.72 -0.29
CA ASP A 38 7.35 14.04 -1.44
C ASP A 38 8.26 12.90 -0.96
N ARG A 39 9.04 13.13 0.09
CA ARG A 39 9.91 12.11 0.68
C ARG A 39 9.11 11.00 1.35
N TRP A 40 8.05 11.35 2.06
CA TRP A 40 7.11 10.39 2.62
C TRP A 40 6.45 9.55 1.53
N LEU A 41 5.97 10.14 0.44
CA LEU A 41 5.40 9.40 -0.69
C LEU A 41 6.43 8.50 -1.37
N ALA A 42 7.69 8.94 -1.50
CA ALA A 42 8.77 8.13 -2.05
C ALA A 42 9.15 6.95 -1.14
N ASP A 43 9.07 7.13 0.18
CA ASP A 43 9.39 6.11 1.19
C ASP A 43 8.24 5.11 1.41
N ARG A 44 7.05 5.35 0.84
CA ARG A 44 5.96 4.37 0.88
C ARG A 44 6.19 3.38 -0.25
N ASP A 45 6.35 2.10 0.11
CA ASP A 45 6.35 0.95 -0.80
C ASP A 45 5.01 0.84 -1.55
N PHE A 46 4.82 1.69 -2.56
CA PHE A 46 3.68 1.60 -3.46
C PHE A 46 3.93 0.48 -4.45
N VAL A 47 3.08 -0.55 -4.41
CA VAL A 47 3.04 -1.57 -5.45
C VAL A 47 2.68 -0.87 -6.75
N THR A 48 3.62 -0.85 -7.68
CA THR A 48 3.39 -0.27 -8.99
C THR A 48 2.25 -1.02 -9.69
N ARG A 49 1.55 -0.36 -10.62
CA ARG A 49 0.52 -1.04 -11.41
C ARG A 49 1.07 -2.28 -12.10
N GLU A 50 2.30 -2.23 -12.57
CA GLU A 50 2.97 -3.36 -13.22
C GLU A 50 3.20 -4.54 -12.27
N GLU A 51 3.72 -4.29 -11.06
CA GLU A 51 3.88 -5.34 -10.05
C GLU A 51 2.53 -5.93 -9.63
N PHE A 52 1.49 -5.09 -9.50
CA PHE A 52 0.15 -5.56 -9.20
C PHE A 52 -0.39 -6.48 -10.30
N GLU A 53 -0.28 -6.08 -11.57
CA GLU A 53 -0.74 -6.91 -12.69
C GLU A 53 0.09 -8.19 -12.82
N ALA A 54 1.40 -8.15 -12.57
CA ALA A 54 2.27 -9.32 -12.56
C ALA A 54 1.85 -10.33 -11.48
N VAL A 55 1.61 -9.87 -10.24
CA VAL A 55 1.14 -10.73 -9.14
C VAL A 55 -0.27 -11.26 -9.43
N ARG A 56 -1.15 -10.43 -10.00
CA ARG A 56 -2.50 -10.84 -10.39
C ARG A 56 -2.46 -11.98 -11.42
N ALA A 57 -1.65 -11.84 -12.47
CA ALA A 57 -1.47 -12.86 -13.50
C ALA A 57 -0.87 -14.15 -12.90
N MET A 58 0.13 -14.03 -12.02
CA MET A 58 0.71 -15.16 -11.30
C MET A 58 -0.33 -15.87 -10.43
N ALA A 59 -1.17 -15.12 -9.70
CA ALA A 59 -2.21 -15.68 -8.86
C ALA A 59 -3.30 -16.40 -9.67
N GLN A 60 -3.67 -15.87 -10.84
CA GLN A 60 -4.61 -16.53 -11.75
C GLN A 60 -4.04 -17.85 -12.27
N LYS A 61 -2.82 -17.81 -12.83
CA LYS A 61 -2.14 -19.01 -13.34
C LYS A 61 -1.98 -20.07 -12.25
N ALA A 62 -1.59 -19.67 -11.03
CA ALA A 62 -1.46 -20.59 -9.92
C ALA A 62 -2.79 -21.26 -9.54
N ARG A 63 -3.93 -20.55 -9.64
CA ARG A 63 -5.25 -21.14 -9.39
C ARG A 63 -5.62 -22.16 -10.47
N GLU A 64 -5.37 -21.84 -11.73
CA GLU A 64 -5.61 -22.76 -12.86
C GLU A 64 -4.76 -24.03 -12.74
N GLU A 65 -3.47 -23.88 -12.47
CA GLU A 65 -2.56 -25.00 -12.25
C GLU A 65 -2.96 -25.85 -11.04
N ASN A 66 -3.44 -25.22 -9.96
CA ASN A 66 -3.94 -25.95 -8.79
C ASN A 66 -5.16 -26.81 -9.13
N GLU A 67 -6.13 -26.30 -9.88
CA GLU A 67 -7.30 -27.08 -10.30
C GLU A 67 -6.89 -28.25 -11.21
N ALA A 68 -5.98 -28.01 -12.15
CA ALA A 68 -5.43 -29.08 -13.00
C ALA A 68 -4.69 -30.16 -12.19
N LEU A 69 -3.89 -29.76 -11.20
CA LEU A 69 -3.19 -30.70 -10.32
C LEU A 69 -4.16 -31.49 -9.44
N LYS A 70 -5.19 -30.85 -8.87
CA LYS A 70 -6.24 -31.55 -8.12
C LYS A 70 -6.95 -32.61 -8.96
N ALA A 71 -7.30 -32.29 -10.21
CA ALA A 71 -7.92 -33.24 -11.12
C ALA A 71 -7.01 -34.45 -11.40
N ARG A 72 -5.70 -34.21 -11.60
CA ARG A 72 -4.71 -35.29 -11.77
C ARG A 72 -4.60 -36.16 -10.53
N ILE A 73 -4.54 -35.55 -9.34
CA ILE A 73 -4.48 -36.28 -8.07
C ILE A 73 -5.72 -37.16 -7.90
N ALA A 74 -6.92 -36.61 -8.10
CA ALA A 74 -8.17 -37.36 -8.00
C ALA A 74 -8.22 -38.56 -8.97
N ALA A 75 -7.75 -38.39 -10.20
CA ALA A 75 -7.67 -39.47 -11.17
C ALA A 75 -6.69 -40.58 -10.73
N LEU A 76 -5.53 -40.20 -10.20
CA LEU A 76 -4.54 -41.16 -9.68
C LEU A 76 -5.05 -41.89 -8.44
N GLU A 77 -5.70 -41.19 -7.51
CA GLU A 77 -6.32 -41.78 -6.33
C GLU A 77 -7.42 -42.78 -6.68
N ALA A 78 -8.25 -42.47 -7.69
CA ALA A 78 -9.26 -43.39 -8.20
C ALA A 78 -8.64 -44.67 -8.78
N VAL A 79 -7.56 -44.54 -9.58
CA VAL A 79 -6.83 -45.69 -10.12
C VAL A 79 -6.18 -46.52 -9.01
N GLY A 80 -5.53 -45.88 -8.04
CA GLY A 80 -4.93 -46.55 -6.88
C GLY A 80 -5.96 -47.32 -6.06
N THR A 81 -7.15 -46.73 -5.86
CA THR A 81 -8.27 -47.37 -5.16
C THR A 81 -8.76 -48.61 -5.93
N MET A 82 -8.99 -48.51 -7.24
CA MET A 82 -9.40 -49.66 -8.06
C MET A 82 -8.37 -50.80 -8.07
N ALA A 83 -7.07 -50.46 -8.13
CA ALA A 83 -5.99 -51.45 -8.10
C ALA A 83 -5.90 -52.21 -6.76
N SER A 84 -6.30 -51.57 -5.64
CA SER A 84 -6.35 -52.20 -4.32
C SER A 84 -7.53 -53.18 -4.19
N THR A 85 -8.70 -52.81 -4.72
CA THR A 85 -9.92 -53.64 -4.67
C THR A 85 -9.79 -54.93 -5.48
N GLY A 86 -9.13 -54.89 -6.65
CA GLY A 86 -8.94 -56.07 -7.49
C GLY A 86 -7.94 -57.11 -6.94
N ARG A 87 -7.05 -56.72 -6.02
CA ARG A 87 -6.00 -57.61 -5.50
C ARG A 87 -6.47 -58.47 -4.31
N GLY A 88 -7.51 -58.04 -3.59
CA GLY A 88 -8.09 -58.79 -2.46
C GLY A 88 -9.08 -59.90 -2.85
N GLY A 89 -9.58 -59.91 -4.09
CA GLY A 89 -10.58 -60.90 -4.56
C GLY A 89 -10.01 -62.20 -5.14
N LYS A 90 -8.69 -62.29 -5.37
CA LYS A 90 -8.09 -63.40 -6.13
C LYS A 90 -7.47 -64.52 -5.28
N SER A 91 -7.72 -64.52 -3.96
CA SER A 91 -7.11 -65.46 -3.00
C SER A 91 -8.06 -66.56 -2.50
N LYS A 92 -9.15 -66.84 -3.21
CA LYS A 92 -10.17 -67.79 -2.73
C LYS A 92 -10.73 -68.65 -3.85
N ASP A 93 -9.86 -69.43 -4.50
CA ASP A 93 -10.20 -70.64 -5.27
C ASP A 93 -9.11 -71.69 -5.06
#